data_AF-A0A8T0EM55-F1
#
_entry.id   AF-A0A8T0EM55-F1
#
_cell.length_a   1.000
_cell.length_b   1.000
_cell.length_c   1.000
_cell.angle_alpha   90.00
_cell.angle_beta   90.00
_cell.angle_gamma   90.00
#
_symmetry.space_group_name_H-M   'P 1'
#
loop_
_entity.id
_entity.type
_entity.pdbx_description
1 polymer ?
#
loop_
_entity_poly.entity_id
_entity_poly.type
_entity_poly.pdbx_seq_one_letter_code
_entity_poly.pdbx_strand_id
1 'polypeptide(L)'
;MATAEDGNACCFRWIIVNPFVPWRKMEAVFYCGSPGVTQWRVTIQPIDRRVSYWAFSFCLEFDVWFDGRYEIVADKLLVVIRLNGDLVKQEEISHYSFNSGNKYQYYLETYTTMPSSMVPHLLFIRIQISLPGLEAVNQESNELVFNRYDLERLSADLRNLIRWRYFPDMILVSAADPRSRVPAHSYILDVRWDNFFRLHHFDALAHTTVQANISVRLLMNILSYMYTGQKPASWPDWGETSYFPELFQVIDRYKLYHLYKVFVKRDLNQVRVTRNSVFTDSRAFSIKRVNGRHINDASYTWYIFQRPGYGFIFRIHVRNRNGAGPWLSYSLKSNCLFRVFTQVYLELVKRTAMPGNPRVTFRRVQLFHERDYTMDENEHVYSGPILFLGCPETFGGSSPTRRSETGRDDRLWFNSTLNFSDGITTYQIRSLDDTLPPLSESLHVLSGHMHELRKLKIGADLQVLSPSINRLPEHRDCVHKGILVARVPRWQPTFENAPREIVETVRCTLVGEALSYVLDYIYTECKIAAALWRGPAPRLFQAQPRVQMGLYINNMTDIWWHVYVPKNNCNV
;
A
#
# COMPACT_ATOMS: atom_id res chain seq x y z
N MET A 1 27.83 -5.95 -9.01
CA MET A 1 27.69 -7.26 -9.66
C MET A 1 26.21 -7.65 -9.61
N ALA A 2 25.57 -7.70 -10.78
CA ALA A 2 24.20 -8.18 -10.92
C ALA A 2 24.25 -9.71 -10.99
N THR A 3 23.86 -10.38 -9.91
CA THR A 3 23.59 -11.82 -9.95
C THR A 3 22.33 -12.04 -10.79
N ALA A 4 22.38 -13.05 -11.67
CA ALA A 4 21.25 -13.50 -12.47
C ALA A 4 19.97 -13.54 -11.62
N GLU A 5 18.93 -12.84 -12.07
CA GLU A 5 17.63 -12.90 -11.41
C GLU A 5 17.06 -14.30 -11.66
N ASP A 6 17.04 -15.14 -10.63
CA ASP A 6 16.22 -16.35 -10.61
C ASP A 6 14.79 -15.95 -10.96
N GLY A 7 14.35 -16.29 -12.18
CA GLY A 7 13.13 -15.75 -12.80
C GLY A 7 11.82 -16.06 -12.08
N ASN A 8 11.86 -16.85 -11.00
CA ASN A 8 10.71 -17.40 -10.31
C ASN A 8 10.59 -16.95 -8.83
N ALA A 9 11.49 -16.09 -8.34
CA ALA A 9 11.44 -15.60 -6.96
C ALA A 9 10.75 -14.22 -6.89
N CYS A 10 9.84 -14.04 -5.94
CA CYS A 10 9.38 -12.69 -5.62
C CYS A 10 10.45 -11.92 -4.88
N CYS A 11 10.85 -10.79 -5.45
CA CYS A 11 11.77 -9.83 -4.89
C CYS A 11 11.00 -8.58 -4.41
N PHE A 12 11.00 -8.39 -3.09
CA PHE A 12 10.59 -7.14 -2.46
C PHE A 12 11.82 -6.30 -2.09
N ARG A 13 11.78 -5.00 -2.38
CA ARG A 13 12.82 -4.03 -2.00
C ARG A 13 12.18 -2.89 -1.21
N TRP A 14 12.73 -2.60 -0.05
CA TRP A 14 12.31 -1.49 0.79
C TRP A 14 13.49 -0.55 1.03
N ILE A 15 13.32 0.69 0.58
CA ILE A 15 14.29 1.77 0.74
C ILE A 15 13.73 2.73 1.79
N ILE A 16 14.39 2.82 2.93
CA ILE A 16 14.03 3.74 4.00
C ILE A 16 15.08 4.84 4.07
N VAL A 17 14.65 6.07 3.82
CA VAL A 17 15.47 7.27 3.96
C VAL A 17 15.24 7.85 5.34
N ASN A 18 16.33 8.02 6.09
CA ASN A 18 16.34 8.46 7.49
C ASN A 18 15.52 7.56 8.42
N PRO A 19 15.90 6.28 8.59
CA PRO A 19 15.18 5.33 9.45
C PRO A 19 15.16 5.69 10.94
N PHE A 20 15.89 6.72 11.36
CA PHE A 20 16.17 6.99 12.78
C PHE A 20 15.37 8.12 13.41
N VAL A 21 14.79 9.00 12.60
CA VAL A 21 14.06 10.17 13.08
C VAL A 21 12.70 10.21 12.36
N PRO A 22 11.60 9.86 13.05
CA PRO A 22 11.52 9.40 14.44
C PRO A 22 12.04 7.97 14.65
N TRP A 23 12.52 7.69 15.86
CA TRP A 23 12.90 6.35 16.30
C TRP A 23 11.65 5.53 16.63
N ARG A 24 11.12 4.81 15.64
CA ARG A 24 9.87 4.06 15.78
C ARG A 24 9.86 2.77 14.97
N LYS A 25 8.89 1.91 15.29
CA LYS A 25 8.50 0.79 14.42
C LYS A 25 8.18 1.32 13.02
N MET A 26 8.74 0.67 12.01
CA MET A 26 8.41 0.92 10.63
C MET A 26 7.87 -0.36 10.01
N GLU A 27 6.93 -0.23 9.10
CA GLU A 27 6.34 -1.36 8.40
C GLU A 27 6.08 -1.05 6.93
N ALA A 28 6.14 -2.10 6.11
CA ALA A 28 5.77 -2.06 4.71
C ALA A 28 5.12 -3.38 4.32
N VAL A 29 4.13 -3.30 3.43
CA VAL A 29 3.41 -4.48 2.93
C VAL A 29 3.71 -4.70 1.45
N PHE A 30 3.83 -5.98 1.07
CA PHE A 30 3.93 -6.44 -0.30
C PHE A 30 3.14 -7.71 -0.48
N TYR A 31 2.97 -8.13 -1.74
CA TYR A 31 2.06 -9.21 -2.08
C TYR A 31 2.73 -10.23 -2.98
N CYS A 32 2.69 -11.50 -2.62
CA CYS A 32 3.31 -12.55 -3.42
C CYS A 32 2.66 -13.86 -3.08
N GLY A 33 2.05 -14.54 -4.05
CA GLY A 33 1.50 -15.89 -3.94
C GLY A 33 0.83 -16.33 -5.25
N SER A 34 0.85 -17.62 -5.53
CA SER A 34 0.09 -18.30 -6.58
C SER A 34 -0.53 -19.56 -5.98
N PRO A 35 -1.77 -19.96 -6.32
CA PRO A 35 -2.77 -19.25 -7.13
C PRO A 35 -3.55 -18.17 -6.34
N GLY A 36 -3.38 -18.14 -5.01
CA GLY A 36 -3.97 -17.14 -4.13
C GLY A 36 -3.00 -15.98 -3.86
N VAL A 37 -3.55 -14.79 -3.67
CA VAL A 37 -2.78 -13.61 -3.34
C VAL A 37 -2.48 -13.61 -1.86
N THR A 38 -1.20 -13.73 -1.53
CA THR A 38 -0.78 -13.68 -0.14
C THR A 38 -0.11 -12.36 0.22
N GLN A 39 -0.61 -11.73 1.29
CA GLN A 39 -0.06 -10.49 1.83
C GLN A 39 1.11 -10.81 2.77
N TRP A 40 2.19 -10.07 2.59
CA TRP A 40 3.38 -10.14 3.43
C TRP A 40 3.61 -8.79 4.08
N ARG A 41 3.91 -8.81 5.37
CA ARG A 41 4.23 -7.62 6.15
C ARG A 41 5.69 -7.68 6.59
N VAL A 42 6.41 -6.61 6.31
CA VAL A 42 7.80 -6.44 6.71
C VAL A 42 7.83 -5.39 7.80
N THR A 43 8.40 -5.74 8.95
CA THR A 43 8.55 -4.84 10.09
C THR A 43 10.02 -4.67 10.44
N ILE A 44 10.42 -3.43 10.70
CA ILE A 44 11.64 -3.12 11.45
C ILE A 44 11.23 -2.52 12.77
N GLN A 45 11.69 -3.14 13.85
CA GLN A 45 11.52 -2.63 15.20
C GLN A 45 12.90 -2.26 15.76
N PRO A 46 13.14 -0.98 16.04
CA PRO A 46 14.37 -0.57 16.72
C PRO A 46 14.44 -1.13 18.15
N ILE A 47 15.63 -1.60 18.57
CA ILE A 47 15.86 -2.24 19.89
C ILE A 47 16.73 -1.36 20.80
N ASP A 48 17.97 -1.10 20.39
CA ASP A 48 18.94 -0.29 21.14
C ASP A 48 19.70 0.63 20.19
N ARG A 49 20.09 1.79 20.69
CA ARG A 49 20.96 2.72 19.97
C ARG A 49 21.93 3.39 20.91
N ARG A 50 23.21 3.33 20.55
CA ARG A 50 24.30 4.03 21.22
C ARG A 50 25.14 4.75 20.18
N VAL A 51 26.08 5.56 20.63
CA VAL A 51 27.01 6.26 19.73
C VAL A 51 27.64 5.24 18.77
N SER A 52 27.43 5.44 17.47
CA SER A 52 27.93 4.56 16.41
C SER A 52 27.43 3.11 16.47
N TYR A 53 26.34 2.81 17.18
CA TYR A 53 25.78 1.46 17.30
C TYR A 53 24.26 1.47 17.17
N TRP A 54 23.74 0.54 16.38
CA TRP A 54 22.31 0.35 16.21
C TRP A 54 21.94 -1.11 16.19
N ALA A 55 21.06 -1.52 17.09
CA ALA A 55 20.37 -2.80 17.09
C ALA A 55 18.91 -2.66 16.67
N PHE A 56 18.44 -3.58 15.84
CA PHE A 56 17.05 -3.67 15.43
C PHE A 56 16.66 -5.13 15.15
N SER A 57 15.38 -5.43 15.31
CA SER A 57 14.79 -6.67 14.83
C SER A 57 14.08 -6.44 13.50
N PHE A 58 14.31 -7.36 12.58
CA PHE A 58 13.55 -7.51 11.37
C PHE A 58 12.54 -8.65 11.54
N CYS A 59 11.33 -8.45 11.05
CA CYS A 59 10.29 -9.47 11.00
C CYS A 59 9.63 -9.47 9.62
N LEU A 60 9.55 -10.65 9.00
CA LEU A 60 8.73 -10.93 7.85
C LEU A 60 7.56 -11.79 8.31
N GLU A 61 6.36 -11.26 8.18
CA GLU A 61 5.11 -11.90 8.59
C GLU A 61 4.27 -12.23 7.37
N PHE A 62 3.74 -13.44 7.35
CA PHE A 62 2.71 -13.84 6.42
C PHE A 62 1.33 -13.47 6.99
N ASP A 63 0.67 -12.49 6.37
CA ASP A 63 -0.62 -11.94 6.79
C ASP A 63 -1.72 -12.70 6.03
N VAL A 64 -2.20 -13.80 6.64
CA VAL A 64 -3.07 -14.83 6.03
C VAL A 64 -4.27 -14.23 5.29
N TRP A 65 -4.28 -14.32 3.96
CA TRP A 65 -5.43 -13.92 3.15
C TRP A 65 -5.73 -14.98 2.06
N PHE A 66 -6.99 -15.43 2.03
CA PHE A 66 -7.68 -16.23 1.01
C PHE A 66 -7.39 -17.72 0.83
N ASP A 67 -6.42 -18.31 1.55
CA ASP A 67 -6.22 -19.76 1.47
C ASP A 67 -6.29 -20.37 2.87
N GLY A 68 -7.19 -21.34 3.06
CA GLY A 68 -7.34 -22.08 4.32
C GLY A 68 -6.14 -22.99 4.64
N ARG A 69 -4.98 -22.74 4.01
CA ARG A 69 -3.72 -23.46 4.27
C ARG A 69 -3.22 -23.12 5.67
N TYR A 70 -2.91 -24.17 6.41
CA TYR A 70 -2.33 -24.09 7.75
C TYR A 70 -0.84 -23.74 7.75
N GLU A 71 -0.18 -23.87 6.59
CA GLU A 71 1.26 -23.73 6.41
C GLU A 71 1.61 -23.22 5.00
N ILE A 72 2.66 -22.40 4.91
CA ILE A 72 3.33 -22.04 3.66
C ILE A 72 4.81 -22.32 3.79
N VAL A 73 5.32 -23.15 2.89
CA VAL A 73 6.76 -23.47 2.82
C VAL A 73 7.37 -22.64 1.69
N ALA A 74 8.34 -21.80 2.04
CA ALA A 74 9.17 -21.10 1.07
C ALA A 74 10.37 -21.97 0.72
N ASP A 75 10.50 -22.37 -0.56
CA ASP A 75 11.64 -23.15 -1.05
C ASP A 75 12.95 -22.43 -0.77
N LYS A 76 12.93 -21.11 -0.92
CA LYS A 76 14.05 -20.24 -0.60
C LYS A 76 13.56 -18.90 -0.06
N LEU A 77 14.11 -18.50 1.07
CA LEU A 77 13.95 -17.18 1.67
C LEU A 77 15.33 -16.54 1.79
N LEU A 78 15.54 -15.42 1.11
CA LEU A 78 16.74 -14.60 1.23
C LEU A 78 16.38 -13.22 1.76
N VAL A 79 17.00 -12.81 2.86
CA VAL A 79 16.90 -11.45 3.40
C VAL A 79 18.26 -10.79 3.38
N VAL A 80 18.36 -9.63 2.72
CA VAL A 80 19.57 -8.81 2.64
C VAL A 80 19.26 -7.43 3.19
N ILE A 81 20.02 -7.00 4.18
CA ILE A 81 19.91 -5.68 4.81
C ILE A 81 21.22 -4.93 4.61
N ARG A 82 21.13 -3.72 4.06
CA ARG A 82 22.28 -2.83 3.84
C ARG A 82 22.01 -1.44 4.40
N LEU A 83 23.03 -0.83 5.00
CA LEU A 83 22.98 0.55 5.47
C LEU A 83 24.03 1.36 4.71
N ASN A 84 23.61 2.43 4.03
CA ASN A 84 24.47 3.29 3.22
C ASN A 84 25.32 2.53 2.16
N GLY A 85 24.84 1.37 1.72
CA GLY A 85 25.54 0.49 0.77
C GLY A 85 26.31 -0.66 1.43
N ASP A 86 26.68 -0.53 2.71
CA ASP A 86 27.40 -1.53 3.47
C ASP A 86 26.47 -2.68 3.89
N LEU A 87 26.96 -3.92 3.79
CA LEU A 87 26.19 -5.10 4.19
C LEU A 87 26.09 -5.17 5.71
N VAL A 88 24.86 -5.10 6.23
CA VAL A 88 24.58 -5.29 7.66
C VAL A 88 24.35 -6.76 7.96
N LYS A 89 23.46 -7.39 7.19
CA LYS A 89 23.04 -8.78 7.39
C LYS A 89 22.61 -9.39 6.06
N GLN A 90 22.96 -10.67 5.88
CA GLN A 90 22.42 -11.51 4.82
C GLN A 90 22.12 -12.87 5.42
N GLU A 91 20.87 -13.33 5.31
CA GLU A 91 20.47 -14.69 5.66
C GLU A 91 19.73 -15.34 4.50
N GLU A 92 20.10 -16.57 4.20
CA GLU A 92 19.46 -17.41 3.21
C GLU A 92 19.03 -18.71 3.89
N ILE A 93 17.74 -19.03 3.79
CA ILE A 93 17.14 -20.20 4.41
C ILE A 93 16.36 -20.95 3.33
N SER A 94 16.63 -22.24 3.21
CA SER A 94 15.88 -23.14 2.33
C SER A 94 14.75 -23.79 3.12
N HIS A 95 13.61 -23.99 2.45
CA HIS A 95 12.43 -24.69 3.00
C HIS A 95 11.92 -24.11 4.33
N TYR A 96 11.91 -22.79 4.48
CA TYR A 96 11.36 -22.16 5.68
C TYR A 96 9.84 -22.29 5.71
N SER A 97 9.31 -22.83 6.80
CA SER A 97 7.87 -23.04 7.00
C SER A 97 7.26 -21.90 7.83
N PHE A 98 6.30 -21.18 7.25
CA PHE A 98 5.43 -20.23 7.94
C PHE A 98 4.16 -20.98 8.38
N ASN A 99 4.01 -21.21 9.69
CA ASN A 99 2.92 -22.00 10.27
C ASN A 99 2.45 -21.42 11.62
N SER A 100 1.44 -22.04 12.23
CA SER A 100 0.92 -21.58 13.53
C SER A 100 1.97 -21.62 14.65
N GLY A 101 2.95 -22.52 14.58
CA GLY A 101 4.02 -22.68 15.58
C GLY A 101 4.96 -21.49 15.66
N ASN A 102 5.31 -20.88 14.52
CA ASN A 102 6.06 -19.62 14.48
C ASN A 102 5.17 -18.38 14.29
N LYS A 103 3.85 -18.53 14.50
CA LYS A 103 2.86 -17.47 14.27
C LYS A 103 2.97 -16.86 12.87
N TYR A 104 3.37 -17.66 11.87
CA TYR A 104 3.56 -17.23 10.49
C TYR A 104 4.63 -16.13 10.32
N GLN A 105 5.64 -16.11 11.20
CA GLN A 105 6.67 -15.08 11.23
C GLN A 105 8.07 -15.67 11.10
N TYR A 106 8.88 -15.02 10.25
CA TYR A 106 10.33 -15.15 10.24
C TYR A 106 10.94 -13.89 10.88
N TYR A 107 11.84 -14.06 11.83
CA TYR A 107 12.46 -12.97 12.56
C TYR A 107 13.97 -13.14 12.63
N LEU A 108 14.68 -12.03 12.59
CA LEU A 108 16.10 -11.96 12.91
C LEU A 108 16.40 -10.67 13.68
N GLU A 109 17.36 -10.75 14.59
CA GLU A 109 17.98 -9.60 15.23
C GLU A 109 19.36 -9.35 14.65
N THR A 110 19.67 -8.07 14.44
CA THR A 110 21.00 -7.68 13.98
C THR A 110 21.37 -6.32 14.54
N TYR A 111 22.65 -6.02 14.46
CA TYR A 111 23.17 -4.70 14.74
C TYR A 111 24.09 -4.24 13.62
N THR A 112 24.34 -2.93 13.58
CA THR A 112 25.31 -2.32 12.68
C THR A 112 26.06 -1.21 13.40
N THR A 113 27.33 -1.06 13.06
CA THR A 113 28.09 0.13 13.44
C THR A 113 27.72 1.27 12.51
N MET A 114 27.43 2.45 13.06
CA MET A 114 27.09 3.62 12.25
C MET A 114 28.32 4.49 11.99
N PRO A 115 28.66 4.77 10.72
CA PRO A 115 29.51 5.90 10.42
C PRO A 115 28.75 7.18 10.79
N SER A 116 29.35 8.08 11.57
CA SER A 116 28.77 9.41 11.67
C SER A 116 28.90 10.07 10.29
N SER A 117 27.75 10.38 9.72
CA SER A 117 27.64 10.99 8.41
C SER A 117 26.59 12.08 8.52
N MET A 118 26.88 13.23 7.90
CA MET A 118 25.87 14.28 7.70
C MET A 118 24.91 13.96 6.55
N VAL A 119 25.15 12.85 5.82
CA VAL A 119 24.28 12.40 4.74
C VAL A 119 23.13 11.59 5.31
N PRO A 120 21.88 11.79 4.86
CA PRO A 120 20.74 11.01 5.28
C PRO A 120 21.01 9.51 5.12
N HIS A 121 20.80 8.76 6.19
CA HIS A 121 21.04 7.32 6.18
C HIS A 121 20.02 6.63 5.28
N LEU A 122 20.50 5.71 4.45
CA LEU A 122 19.70 4.90 3.56
C LEU A 122 19.77 3.45 4.01
N LEU A 123 18.67 2.95 4.56
CA LEU A 123 18.51 1.54 4.85
C LEU A 123 17.81 0.86 3.68
N PHE A 124 18.43 -0.18 3.16
CA PHE A 124 17.92 -1.00 2.08
C PHE A 124 17.67 -2.41 2.60
N ILE A 125 16.44 -2.87 2.45
CA ILE A 125 16.07 -4.26 2.69
C ILE A 125 15.66 -4.87 1.35
N ARG A 126 16.21 -6.04 1.04
CA ARG A 126 15.74 -6.90 -0.04
C ARG A 126 15.30 -8.23 0.55
N ILE A 127 14.11 -8.66 0.18
CA ILE A 127 13.57 -9.97 0.50
C ILE A 127 13.36 -10.68 -0.83
N GLN A 128 13.86 -11.91 -0.95
CA GLN A 128 13.49 -12.80 -2.04
C GLN A 128 12.82 -14.04 -1.48
N ILE A 129 11.62 -14.35 -1.97
CA ILE A 129 10.83 -15.52 -1.57
C ILE A 129 10.52 -16.33 -2.82
N SER A 130 10.95 -17.59 -2.83
CA SER A 130 10.52 -18.58 -3.80
C SER A 130 9.44 -19.46 -3.16
N LEU A 131 8.26 -19.51 -3.76
CA LEU A 131 7.15 -20.35 -3.31
C LEU A 131 6.89 -21.47 -4.33
N PRO A 132 6.50 -22.68 -3.89
CA PRO A 132 6.17 -23.77 -4.80
C PRO A 132 4.95 -23.39 -5.66
N GLY A 133 5.02 -23.68 -6.97
CA GLY A 133 3.92 -23.40 -7.92
C GLY A 133 3.97 -22.04 -8.62
N LEU A 134 5.00 -21.21 -8.37
CA LEU A 134 5.28 -20.02 -9.19
C LEU A 134 5.65 -20.37 -10.65
N GLU A 135 6.08 -21.61 -10.89
CA GLU A 135 6.54 -22.12 -12.19
C GLU A 135 5.40 -22.40 -13.19
N ALA A 136 4.14 -22.46 -12.74
CA ALA A 136 3.03 -23.03 -13.50
C ALA A 136 2.10 -22.02 -14.21
N VAL A 137 2.35 -20.71 -14.16
CA VAL A 137 1.40 -19.72 -14.72
C VAL A 137 1.45 -19.64 -16.26
N ASN A 138 2.37 -20.35 -16.91
CA ASN A 138 2.41 -20.44 -18.38
C ASN A 138 1.79 -21.72 -18.96
N GLN A 139 1.21 -22.62 -18.15
CA GLN A 139 0.63 -23.86 -18.67
C GLN A 139 -0.78 -24.11 -18.11
N GLU A 140 -1.75 -23.90 -19.00
CA GLU A 140 -3.00 -24.66 -19.12
C GLU A 140 -3.75 -24.95 -17.81
N SER A 141 -4.35 -23.92 -17.22
CA SER A 141 -5.63 -24.17 -16.57
C SER A 141 -6.64 -24.51 -17.69
N ASN A 142 -7.40 -25.59 -17.50
CA ASN A 142 -8.55 -25.99 -18.34
C ASN A 142 -9.72 -24.98 -18.22
N GLU A 143 -9.41 -23.68 -18.12
CA GLU A 143 -10.34 -22.61 -17.79
C GLU A 143 -10.83 -21.94 -19.07
N LEU A 144 -12.15 -21.87 -19.18
CA LEU A 144 -12.95 -20.90 -19.93
C LEU A 144 -12.11 -19.95 -20.80
N VAL A 145 -11.99 -20.25 -22.10
CA VAL A 145 -11.28 -19.37 -23.04
C VAL A 145 -12.12 -18.12 -23.26
N PHE A 146 -11.81 -17.05 -22.52
CA PHE A 146 -12.46 -15.76 -22.70
C PHE A 146 -11.86 -15.03 -23.90
N ASN A 147 -12.70 -14.70 -24.88
CA ASN A 147 -12.31 -13.83 -25.97
C ASN A 147 -12.20 -12.38 -25.45
N ARG A 148 -11.05 -11.74 -25.71
CA ARG A 148 -10.78 -10.35 -25.30
C ARG A 148 -11.89 -9.37 -25.73
N TYR A 149 -12.41 -9.52 -26.94
CA TYR A 149 -13.48 -8.64 -27.45
C TYR A 149 -14.75 -8.72 -26.61
N ASP A 150 -15.12 -9.94 -26.21
CA ASP A 150 -16.33 -10.19 -25.44
C ASP A 150 -16.16 -9.61 -24.01
N LEU A 151 -14.98 -9.74 -23.41
CA LEU A 151 -14.69 -9.11 -22.11
C LEU A 151 -14.67 -7.58 -22.15
N GLU A 152 -14.15 -6.97 -23.23
CA GLU A 152 -14.20 -5.52 -23.43
C GLU A 152 -15.65 -5.03 -23.52
N ARG A 153 -16.53 -5.82 -24.16
CA ARG A 153 -17.97 -5.56 -24.20
C ARG A 153 -18.64 -5.68 -22.84
N LEU A 154 -18.33 -6.71 -22.04
CA LEU A 154 -18.82 -6.84 -20.67
C LEU A 154 -18.48 -5.59 -19.84
N SER A 155 -17.22 -5.16 -19.90
CA SER A 155 -16.73 -3.96 -19.22
C SER A 155 -17.47 -2.69 -19.68
N ALA A 156 -17.71 -2.55 -20.99
CA ALA A 156 -18.44 -1.42 -21.55
C ALA A 156 -19.91 -1.40 -21.12
N ASP A 157 -20.58 -2.55 -21.11
CA ASP A 157 -21.98 -2.67 -20.68
C ASP A 157 -22.12 -2.39 -19.18
N LEU A 158 -21.24 -2.96 -18.34
CA LEU A 158 -21.28 -2.71 -16.89
C LEU A 158 -20.95 -1.26 -16.53
N ARG A 159 -20.24 -0.52 -17.37
CA ARG A 159 -20.07 0.94 -17.22
C ARG A 159 -21.41 1.69 -17.20
N ASN A 160 -22.44 1.16 -17.86
CA ASN A 160 -23.78 1.74 -17.87
C ASN A 160 -24.43 1.77 -16.48
N LEU A 161 -24.09 0.83 -15.60
CA LEU A 161 -24.55 0.84 -14.21
C LEU A 161 -24.09 2.08 -13.45
N ILE A 162 -22.90 2.59 -13.75
CA ILE A 162 -22.38 3.82 -13.13
C ILE A 162 -22.98 5.05 -13.82
N ARG A 163 -23.03 5.04 -15.15
CA ARG A 163 -23.45 6.21 -15.95
C ARG A 163 -24.94 6.51 -15.79
N TRP A 164 -25.77 5.48 -15.87
CA TRP A 164 -27.23 5.60 -15.90
C TRP A 164 -27.89 5.19 -14.58
N ARG A 165 -27.13 4.59 -13.65
CA ARG A 165 -27.58 4.27 -12.29
C ARG A 165 -28.84 3.40 -12.30
N TYR A 166 -28.77 2.30 -13.04
CA TYR A 166 -29.89 1.37 -13.16
C TYR A 166 -30.06 0.55 -11.88
N PHE A 167 -31.11 0.85 -11.11
CA PHE A 167 -31.51 0.11 -9.91
C PHE A 167 -30.44 0.01 -8.80
N PRO A 168 -29.84 1.14 -8.35
CA PRO A 168 -28.97 1.13 -7.17
C PRO A 168 -29.77 0.85 -5.91
N ASP A 169 -29.24 0.00 -5.05
CA ASP A 169 -29.82 -0.39 -3.75
C ASP A 169 -29.11 0.29 -2.56
N MET A 170 -28.06 1.05 -2.83
CA MET A 170 -27.23 1.71 -1.81
C MET A 170 -26.78 3.10 -2.24
N ILE A 171 -26.55 3.98 -1.25
CA ILE A 171 -25.90 5.28 -1.45
C ILE A 171 -24.61 5.33 -0.65
N LEU A 172 -23.49 5.58 -1.33
CA LEU A 172 -22.20 5.83 -0.71
C LEU A 172 -22.00 7.33 -0.49
N VAL A 173 -21.43 7.69 0.66
CA VAL A 173 -21.09 9.07 1.00
C VAL A 173 -19.64 9.19 1.40
N SER A 174 -18.92 10.18 0.86
CA SER A 174 -17.54 10.46 1.27
C SER A 174 -17.51 11.08 2.66
N ALA A 175 -16.59 10.63 3.52
CA ALA A 175 -16.33 11.28 4.80
C ALA A 175 -15.82 12.72 4.67
N ALA A 176 -15.16 13.06 3.56
CA ALA A 176 -14.66 14.41 3.30
C ALA A 176 -15.77 15.38 2.86
N ASP A 177 -16.85 14.85 2.29
CA ASP A 177 -18.00 15.64 1.86
C ASP A 177 -19.30 14.84 2.05
N PRO A 178 -20.02 15.04 3.17
CA PRO A 178 -21.30 14.39 3.43
C PRO A 178 -22.40 14.67 2.39
N ARG A 179 -22.22 15.68 1.53
CA ARG A 179 -23.16 15.99 0.43
C ARG A 179 -22.91 15.14 -0.80
N SER A 180 -21.76 14.49 -0.89
CA SER A 180 -21.45 13.59 -2.00
C SER A 180 -22.28 12.32 -1.89
N ARG A 181 -23.39 12.26 -2.63
CA ARG A 181 -24.25 11.06 -2.68
C ARG A 181 -23.95 10.30 -3.97
N VAL A 182 -23.32 9.13 -3.84
CA VAL A 182 -22.92 8.28 -4.96
C VAL A 182 -23.75 6.99 -4.92
N PRO A 183 -24.76 6.83 -5.81
CA PRO A 183 -25.52 5.59 -5.89
C PRO A 183 -24.62 4.42 -6.32
N ALA A 184 -24.81 3.27 -5.69
CA ALA A 184 -24.03 2.06 -5.93
C ALA A 184 -24.92 0.80 -5.77
N HIS A 185 -24.35 -0.35 -6.14
CA HIS A 185 -24.97 -1.66 -6.08
C HIS A 185 -24.21 -2.50 -5.05
N SER A 186 -24.87 -2.87 -3.96
CA SER A 186 -24.28 -3.60 -2.84
C SER A 186 -23.67 -4.92 -3.30
N TYR A 187 -24.38 -5.65 -4.17
CA TYR A 187 -23.95 -6.93 -4.73
C TYR A 187 -22.67 -6.84 -5.59
N ILE A 188 -22.41 -5.71 -6.26
CA ILE A 188 -21.13 -5.50 -6.97
C ILE A 188 -20.01 -5.27 -5.95
N LEU A 189 -20.27 -4.50 -4.89
CA LEU A 189 -19.27 -4.25 -3.87
C LEU A 189 -18.98 -5.49 -3.04
N ASP A 190 -19.98 -6.33 -2.78
CA ASP A 190 -19.78 -7.53 -1.96
C ASP A 190 -18.81 -8.52 -2.62
N VAL A 191 -18.90 -8.66 -3.95
CA VAL A 191 -18.07 -9.62 -4.70
C VAL A 191 -16.75 -9.01 -5.18
N ARG A 192 -16.65 -7.67 -5.27
CA ARG A 192 -15.45 -6.99 -5.79
C ARG A 192 -14.73 -6.13 -4.75
N TRP A 193 -15.28 -6.03 -3.56
CA TRP A 193 -14.78 -5.18 -2.49
C TRP A 193 -14.98 -5.90 -1.15
N ASP A 194 -14.43 -7.11 -1.04
CA ASP A 194 -14.67 -8.13 -0.01
C ASP A 194 -14.68 -7.63 1.45
N ASN A 195 -13.89 -6.60 1.77
CA ASN A 195 -13.79 -6.03 3.12
C ASN A 195 -14.66 -4.81 3.36
N PHE A 196 -15.40 -4.32 2.38
CA PHE A 196 -16.20 -3.12 2.49
C PHE A 196 -17.26 -3.27 3.59
N PHE A 197 -18.10 -4.31 3.50
CA PHE A 197 -19.19 -4.53 4.46
C PHE A 197 -18.76 -5.09 5.81
N ARG A 198 -17.50 -5.56 5.93
CA ARG A 198 -16.92 -5.86 7.24
C ARG A 198 -16.65 -4.61 8.06
N LEU A 199 -16.27 -3.52 7.40
CA LEU A 199 -15.97 -2.24 8.04
C LEU A 199 -17.18 -1.31 8.10
N HIS A 200 -18.14 -1.52 7.21
CA HIS A 200 -19.33 -0.69 7.07
C HIS A 200 -20.57 -1.54 7.17
N HIS A 201 -21.32 -1.40 8.26
CA HIS A 201 -22.58 -2.10 8.40
C HIS A 201 -23.55 -1.69 7.28
N PHE A 202 -24.12 -2.68 6.60
CA PHE A 202 -25.12 -2.51 5.56
C PHE A 202 -26.33 -3.37 5.88
N ASP A 203 -27.50 -2.74 5.88
CA ASP A 203 -28.80 -3.42 5.92
C ASP A 203 -29.48 -3.26 4.56
N ALA A 204 -29.61 -4.37 3.85
CA ALA A 204 -30.23 -4.44 2.53
C ALA A 204 -31.72 -4.06 2.56
N LEU A 205 -32.41 -4.29 3.68
CA LEU A 205 -33.83 -4.00 3.81
C LEU A 205 -34.09 -2.51 4.05
N ALA A 206 -33.13 -1.80 4.64
CA ALA A 206 -33.27 -0.39 5.04
C ALA A 206 -32.78 0.63 4.00
N HIS A 207 -32.32 0.21 2.80
CA HIS A 207 -31.75 1.10 1.76
C HIS A 207 -30.76 2.12 2.36
N THR A 208 -29.75 1.57 3.05
CA THR A 208 -28.87 2.37 3.90
C THR A 208 -27.93 3.29 3.12
N THR A 209 -27.70 4.47 3.67
CA THR A 209 -26.61 5.35 3.24
C THR A 209 -25.36 4.95 4.01
N VAL A 210 -24.30 4.57 3.29
CA VAL A 210 -23.05 4.08 3.87
C VAL A 210 -21.95 5.12 3.69
N GLN A 211 -21.33 5.54 4.79
CA GLN A 211 -20.25 6.52 4.77
C GLN A 211 -18.89 5.84 4.55
N ALA A 212 -18.28 6.07 3.38
CA ALA A 212 -16.93 5.63 3.08
C ALA A 212 -15.89 6.67 3.51
N ASN A 213 -14.87 6.25 4.27
CA ASN A 213 -13.73 7.09 4.63
C ASN A 213 -12.73 7.23 3.46
N ILE A 214 -13.19 7.78 2.35
CA ILE A 214 -12.50 7.92 1.06
C ILE A 214 -12.95 9.25 0.43
N SER A 215 -12.04 10.03 -0.15
CA SER A 215 -12.33 11.25 -0.89
C SER A 215 -13.24 10.97 -2.10
N VAL A 216 -14.10 11.93 -2.45
CA VAL A 216 -15.10 11.78 -3.51
C VAL A 216 -14.46 11.35 -4.84
N ARG A 217 -13.35 11.99 -5.21
CA ARG A 217 -12.64 11.72 -6.47
C ARG A 217 -12.08 10.29 -6.50
N LEU A 218 -11.43 9.86 -5.42
CA LEU A 218 -10.88 8.51 -5.32
C LEU A 218 -11.99 7.45 -5.27
N LEU A 219 -13.07 7.71 -4.54
CA LEU A 219 -14.23 6.82 -4.47
C LEU A 219 -14.83 6.54 -5.85
N MET A 220 -15.09 7.59 -6.64
CA MET A 220 -15.61 7.45 -8.00
C MET A 220 -14.66 6.67 -8.92
N ASN A 221 -13.36 6.90 -8.78
CA ASN A 221 -12.33 6.21 -9.55
C ASN A 221 -12.23 4.72 -9.20
N ILE A 222 -12.32 4.37 -7.91
CA ILE A 222 -12.37 2.99 -7.43
C ILE A 222 -13.65 2.31 -7.92
N LEU A 223 -14.81 2.93 -7.74
CA LEU A 223 -16.09 2.40 -8.23
C LEU A 223 -16.04 2.15 -9.74
N SER A 224 -15.54 3.10 -10.52
CA SER A 224 -15.38 2.89 -11.97
C SER A 224 -14.57 1.65 -12.32
N TYR A 225 -13.48 1.39 -11.60
CA TYR A 225 -12.73 0.15 -11.72
C TYR A 225 -13.52 -1.09 -11.23
N MET A 226 -14.27 -0.99 -10.13
CA MET A 226 -15.08 -2.09 -9.58
C MET A 226 -16.22 -2.52 -10.50
N TYR A 227 -16.71 -1.66 -11.39
CA TYR A 227 -17.74 -2.08 -12.36
C TYR A 227 -17.13 -2.53 -13.67
N THR A 228 -16.04 -1.90 -14.11
CA THR A 228 -15.53 -2.08 -15.48
C THR A 228 -14.27 -2.94 -15.56
N GLY A 229 -13.58 -3.19 -14.45
CA GLY A 229 -12.25 -3.82 -14.45
C GLY A 229 -11.18 -3.00 -15.19
N GLN A 230 -11.47 -1.76 -15.57
CA GLN A 230 -10.58 -0.90 -16.33
C GLN A 230 -10.16 0.30 -15.48
N LYS A 231 -8.92 0.74 -15.68
CA LYS A 231 -8.44 2.01 -15.12
C LYS A 231 -9.13 3.17 -15.87
N PRO A 232 -9.94 4.00 -15.21
CA PRO A 232 -10.55 5.19 -15.80
C PRO A 232 -9.50 6.17 -16.32
N ALA A 233 -9.81 6.86 -17.42
CA ALA A 233 -8.96 7.92 -17.97
C ALA A 233 -8.80 9.13 -17.02
N SER A 234 -9.70 9.29 -16.04
CA SER A 234 -9.68 10.36 -15.03
C SER A 234 -8.65 10.16 -13.91
N TRP A 235 -7.87 9.09 -13.96
CA TRP A 235 -6.85 8.82 -12.95
C TRP A 235 -5.68 9.78 -13.11
N PRO A 236 -5.24 10.43 -12.02
CA PRO A 236 -4.16 11.39 -12.11
C PRO A 236 -2.82 10.75 -12.41
N ASP A 237 -1.90 11.58 -12.89
CA ASP A 237 -0.50 11.23 -13.02
C ASP A 237 0.13 10.99 -11.65
N TRP A 238 1.13 10.10 -11.61
CA TRP A 238 1.86 9.71 -10.41
C TRP A 238 2.47 10.88 -9.60
N GLY A 239 2.57 12.07 -10.19
CA GLY A 239 3.04 13.28 -9.53
C GLY A 239 2.04 13.94 -8.56
N GLU A 240 0.77 13.52 -8.54
CA GLU A 240 -0.23 14.08 -7.62
C GLU A 240 0.01 13.59 -6.18
N THR A 241 0.41 14.51 -5.29
CA THR A 241 0.93 14.21 -3.96
C THR A 241 -0.12 13.79 -2.92
N SER A 242 -1.41 14.03 -3.17
CA SER A 242 -2.50 13.66 -2.26
C SER A 242 -3.24 12.39 -2.67
N TYR A 243 -3.40 12.13 -3.97
CA TYR A 243 -4.26 11.05 -4.49
C TYR A 243 -3.69 9.65 -4.25
N PHE A 244 -2.44 9.40 -4.65
CA PHE A 244 -1.85 8.06 -4.58
C PHE A 244 -1.59 7.56 -3.15
N PRO A 245 -1.14 8.40 -2.20
CA PRO A 245 -1.07 7.99 -0.80
C PRO A 245 -2.42 7.53 -0.25
N GLU A 246 -3.50 8.29 -0.54
CA GLU A 246 -4.85 7.92 -0.14
C GLU A 246 -5.29 6.59 -0.80
N LEU A 247 -5.08 6.44 -2.11
CA LEU A 247 -5.39 5.22 -2.85
C LEU A 247 -4.76 3.98 -2.18
N PHE A 248 -3.47 4.03 -1.86
CA PHE A 248 -2.80 2.87 -1.28
C PHE A 248 -3.22 2.62 0.17
N GLN A 249 -3.57 3.65 0.93
CA GLN A 249 -4.21 3.49 2.24
C GLN A 249 -5.58 2.81 2.11
N VAL A 250 -6.36 3.15 1.09
CA VAL A 250 -7.67 2.54 0.81
C VAL A 250 -7.51 1.10 0.34
N ILE A 251 -6.55 0.84 -0.55
CA ILE A 251 -6.21 -0.52 -0.99
C ILE A 251 -5.83 -1.40 0.19
N ASP A 252 -5.01 -0.91 1.12
CA ASP A 252 -4.63 -1.69 2.30
C ASP A 252 -5.78 -1.83 3.31
N ARG A 253 -6.51 -0.75 3.59
CA ARG A 253 -7.66 -0.76 4.53
C ARG A 253 -8.74 -1.74 4.09
N TYR A 254 -9.12 -1.71 2.82
CA TYR A 254 -10.18 -2.55 2.29
C TYR A 254 -9.67 -3.75 1.49
N LYS A 255 -8.35 -3.97 1.49
CA LYS A 255 -7.70 -5.14 0.89
C LYS A 255 -8.07 -5.34 -0.59
N LEU A 256 -8.12 -4.24 -1.33
CA LEU A 256 -8.47 -4.20 -2.76
C LEU A 256 -7.28 -4.63 -3.63
N TYR A 257 -6.86 -5.88 -3.52
CA TYR A 257 -5.61 -6.31 -4.14
C TYR A 257 -5.66 -6.35 -5.67
N HIS A 258 -6.77 -6.79 -6.26
CA HIS A 258 -6.91 -6.76 -7.72
C HIS A 258 -6.78 -5.33 -8.28
N LEU A 259 -7.21 -4.30 -7.52
CA LEU A 259 -6.92 -2.91 -7.84
C LEU A 259 -5.43 -2.56 -7.68
N TYR A 260 -4.75 -3.08 -6.66
CA TYR A 260 -3.30 -2.92 -6.49
C TYR A 260 -2.51 -3.41 -7.72
N LYS A 261 -2.87 -4.58 -8.27
CA LYS A 261 -2.23 -5.15 -9.48
C LYS A 261 -2.28 -4.22 -10.69
N VAL A 262 -3.31 -3.38 -10.81
CA VAL A 262 -3.41 -2.37 -11.88
C VAL A 262 -2.22 -1.40 -11.87
N PHE A 263 -1.61 -1.17 -10.70
CA PHE A 263 -0.51 -0.22 -10.51
C PHE A 263 0.86 -0.88 -10.42
N VAL A 264 0.93 -2.20 -10.26
CA VAL A 264 2.16 -2.93 -10.01
C VAL A 264 2.20 -4.17 -10.90
N LYS A 265 2.93 -4.08 -12.03
CA LYS A 265 2.89 -5.04 -13.14
C LYS A 265 3.44 -6.44 -12.80
N ARG A 266 4.38 -6.54 -11.84
CA ARG A 266 4.97 -7.82 -11.44
C ARG A 266 4.89 -7.96 -9.92
N ASP A 267 4.07 -8.90 -9.45
CA ASP A 267 4.09 -9.37 -8.06
C ASP A 267 5.50 -9.80 -7.65
N LEU A 268 6.29 -10.25 -8.62
CA LEU A 268 7.68 -10.67 -8.44
C LEU A 268 8.67 -9.54 -8.16
N ASN A 269 8.37 -8.27 -8.45
CA ASN A 269 9.34 -7.18 -8.29
C ASN A 269 8.68 -5.92 -7.74
N GLN A 270 8.68 -5.79 -6.41
CA GLN A 270 8.01 -4.70 -5.71
C GLN A 270 8.99 -3.80 -4.99
N VAL A 271 8.87 -2.49 -5.18
CA VAL A 271 9.71 -1.50 -4.51
C VAL A 271 8.86 -0.55 -3.65
N ARG A 272 9.26 -0.40 -2.40
CA ARG A 272 8.73 0.58 -1.46
C ARG A 272 9.81 1.59 -1.10
N VAL A 273 9.45 2.85 -1.07
CA VAL A 273 10.31 3.92 -0.56
C VAL A 273 9.59 4.64 0.56
N THR A 274 10.17 4.58 1.74
CA THR A 274 9.72 5.30 2.92
C THR A 274 10.65 6.48 3.11
N ARG A 275 10.14 7.71 3.05
CA ARG A 275 10.94 8.91 3.30
C ARG A 275 10.43 9.62 4.54
N ASN A 276 11.31 9.73 5.53
CA ASN A 276 11.11 10.62 6.65
C ASN A 276 11.72 11.97 6.28
N SER A 277 10.87 13.02 6.26
CA SER A 277 11.35 14.39 6.07
C SER A 277 12.19 14.77 7.28
N VAL A 278 13.51 14.80 7.10
CA VAL A 278 14.46 15.20 8.13
C VAL A 278 15.24 16.39 7.60
N PHE A 279 15.24 17.46 8.37
CA PHE A 279 16.16 18.56 8.17
C PHE A 279 17.38 18.35 9.06
N THR A 280 18.56 18.51 8.47
CA THR A 280 19.85 18.37 9.16
C THR A 280 20.60 19.70 9.05
N ASP A 281 20.97 20.29 10.18
CA ASP A 281 21.90 21.42 10.22
C ASP A 281 22.96 21.21 11.30
N SER A 282 24.14 21.79 11.09
CA SER A 282 25.29 21.62 11.98
C SER A 282 25.92 22.96 12.33
N ARG A 283 26.25 23.13 13.61
CA ARG A 283 26.86 24.36 14.14
C ARG A 283 28.06 24.04 15.01
N ALA A 284 29.17 24.69 14.69
CA ALA A 284 30.40 24.58 15.47
C ALA A 284 30.51 25.72 16.49
N PHE A 285 30.78 25.37 17.75
CA PHE A 285 31.00 26.29 18.86
C PHE A 285 32.46 26.20 19.33
N SER A 286 33.15 27.33 19.35
CA SER A 286 34.56 27.40 19.77
C SER A 286 34.69 27.18 21.26
N ILE A 287 35.61 26.33 21.71
CA ILE A 287 35.92 26.20 23.14
C ILE A 287 36.82 27.37 23.56
N LYS A 288 36.29 28.35 24.30
CA LYS A 288 37.10 29.46 24.82
C LYS A 288 37.68 29.10 26.20
N ARG A 289 38.97 29.41 26.40
CA ARG A 289 39.62 29.39 27.72
C ARG A 289 39.78 30.83 28.20
N VAL A 290 39.29 31.13 29.40
CA VAL A 290 39.48 32.42 30.09
C VAL A 290 40.12 32.11 31.43
N ASN A 291 41.31 32.67 31.72
CA ASN A 291 42.07 32.44 32.96
C ASN A 291 42.27 30.95 33.30
N GLY A 292 42.60 30.13 32.30
CA GLY A 292 42.81 28.68 32.48
C GLY A 292 41.53 27.86 32.67
N ARG A 293 40.35 28.48 32.75
CA ARG A 293 39.05 27.80 32.87
C ARG A 293 38.32 27.81 31.52
N HIS A 294 37.71 26.69 31.17
CA HIS A 294 36.82 26.59 30.01
C HIS A 294 35.51 27.29 30.32
N ILE A 295 35.15 28.33 29.56
CA ILE A 295 33.87 29.02 29.67
C ILE A 295 33.23 28.99 28.29
N ASN A 296 32.09 28.29 28.19
CA ASN A 296 31.23 28.39 27.02
C ASN A 296 29.77 28.27 27.44
N ASP A 297 29.06 29.39 27.39
CA ASP A 297 27.60 29.48 27.38
C ASP A 297 27.22 30.02 26.00
N ALA A 298 27.11 29.14 25.02
CA ALA A 298 26.74 29.51 23.66
C ALA A 298 25.31 29.04 23.39
N SER A 299 24.50 29.92 22.79
CA SER A 299 23.14 29.59 22.36
C SER A 299 23.01 29.78 20.86
N TYR A 300 22.32 28.87 20.21
CA TYR A 300 21.94 28.98 18.81
C TYR A 300 20.48 28.59 18.64
N THR A 301 19.79 29.28 17.75
CA THR A 301 18.40 28.98 17.40
C THR A 301 18.34 28.46 15.97
N TRP A 302 17.95 27.20 15.82
CA TRP A 302 17.57 26.63 14.53
C TRP A 302 16.13 27.02 14.22
N TYR A 303 15.88 27.59 13.04
CA TYR A 303 14.53 27.94 12.58
C TYR A 303 13.99 26.86 11.66
N ILE A 304 12.77 26.41 11.91
CA ILE A 304 12.07 25.40 11.12
C ILE A 304 11.18 26.11 10.08
N PHE A 305 11.18 25.61 8.84
CA PHE A 305 10.29 26.06 7.75
C PHE A 305 10.42 27.53 7.32
N GLN A 306 11.56 28.19 7.57
CA GLN A 306 11.77 29.61 7.25
C GLN A 306 10.72 30.56 7.88
N ARG A 307 9.92 30.09 8.85
CA ARG A 307 8.94 30.91 9.58
C ARG A 307 9.58 31.38 10.89
N PRO A 308 9.81 32.69 11.08
CA PRO A 308 10.38 33.22 12.32
C PRO A 308 9.37 33.01 13.47
N GLY A 309 9.56 31.95 14.24
CA GLY A 309 8.68 31.58 15.36
C GLY A 309 8.79 30.09 15.70
N TYR A 310 8.89 29.24 14.69
CA TYR A 310 9.06 27.79 14.87
C TYR A 310 10.54 27.45 14.84
N GLY A 311 11.07 26.90 15.92
CA GLY A 311 12.51 26.71 16.05
C GLY A 311 12.93 25.93 17.27
N PHE A 312 14.15 25.40 17.22
CA PHE A 312 14.84 24.81 18.35
C PHE A 312 15.90 25.76 18.88
N ILE A 313 15.79 26.13 20.14
CA ILE A 313 16.87 26.83 20.83
C ILE A 313 17.75 25.78 21.48
N PHE A 314 19.00 25.70 21.03
CA PHE A 314 20.03 24.88 21.64
C PHE A 314 20.99 25.75 22.41
N ARG A 315 21.20 25.41 23.68
CA ARG A 315 22.16 26.09 24.54
C ARG A 315 23.15 25.07 25.05
N ILE A 316 24.43 25.35 24.87
CA ILE A 316 25.52 24.49 25.36
C ILE A 316 26.20 25.18 26.53
N HIS A 317 26.40 24.41 27.59
CA HIS A 317 27.01 24.86 28.84
C HIS A 317 28.20 23.95 29.13
N VAL A 318 29.40 24.53 29.15
CA VAL A 318 30.65 23.81 29.49
C VAL A 318 31.10 24.25 30.87
N ARG A 319 31.25 23.32 31.81
CA ARG A 319 31.72 23.61 33.16
C ARG A 319 32.83 22.63 33.56
N ASN A 320 33.82 23.15 34.27
CA ASN A 320 34.86 22.35 34.92
C ASN A 320 34.71 22.58 36.43
N ARG A 321 34.18 21.59 37.16
CA ARG A 321 34.12 21.63 38.64
C ARG A 321 35.27 20.80 39.19
N ASN A 322 35.87 21.30 40.28
CA ASN A 322 37.05 20.73 40.93
C ASN A 322 36.95 19.20 41.10
N GLY A 323 37.79 18.46 40.37
CA GLY A 323 38.05 17.02 40.58
C GLY A 323 37.44 16.04 39.57
N ALA A 324 36.33 16.37 38.89
CA ALA A 324 35.58 15.40 38.06
C ALA A 324 35.82 15.53 36.53
N GLY A 325 36.69 16.45 36.11
CA GLY A 325 36.93 16.77 34.70
C GLY A 325 35.90 17.72 34.08
N PRO A 326 36.15 18.20 32.85
CA PRO A 326 35.21 19.05 32.13
C PRO A 326 33.97 18.24 31.73
N TRP A 327 32.79 18.78 32.02
CA TRP A 327 31.52 18.21 31.57
C TRP A 327 30.75 19.25 30.75
N LEU A 328 29.95 18.73 29.84
CA LEU A 328 29.14 19.52 28.92
C LEU A 328 27.67 19.19 29.18
N SER A 329 26.81 20.17 29.11
CA SER A 329 25.36 19.93 29.08
C SER A 329 24.75 20.82 28.01
N TYR A 330 23.59 20.43 27.50
CA TYR A 330 22.81 21.29 26.66
C TYR A 330 21.33 21.30 27.04
N SER A 331 20.64 22.36 26.65
CA SER A 331 19.19 22.43 26.70
C SER A 331 18.63 22.63 25.30
N LEU A 332 17.50 21.99 25.04
CA LEU A 332 16.71 22.12 23.83
C LEU A 332 15.35 22.67 24.20
N LYS A 333 14.97 23.81 23.63
CA LYS A 333 13.62 24.36 23.71
C LYS A 333 12.96 24.32 22.34
N SER A 334 11.82 23.65 22.24
CA SER A 334 10.94 23.71 21.07
C SER A 334 10.10 24.98 21.17
N ASN A 335 9.94 25.71 20.06
CA ASN A 335 8.93 26.75 19.90
C ASN A 335 7.92 26.35 18.81
N CYS A 336 7.82 25.07 18.48
CA CYS A 336 6.92 24.56 17.45
C CYS A 336 5.51 24.30 18.03
N LEU A 337 4.47 24.48 17.21
CA LEU A 337 3.06 24.21 17.58
C LEU A 337 2.64 22.73 17.39
N PHE A 338 3.60 21.87 17.07
CA PHE A 338 3.35 20.45 16.82
C PHE A 338 4.49 19.64 17.39
N ARG A 339 4.22 18.35 17.63
CA ARG A 339 5.23 17.40 18.11
C ARG A 339 6.34 17.27 17.08
N VAL A 340 7.58 17.35 17.55
CA VAL A 340 8.77 17.27 16.71
C VAL A 340 9.71 16.22 17.27
N PHE A 341 10.36 15.49 16.38
CA PHE A 341 11.33 14.47 16.72
C PHE A 341 12.71 14.98 16.34
N THR A 342 13.62 14.97 17.30
CA THR A 342 14.92 15.61 17.16
C THR A 342 16.02 14.72 17.68
N GLN A 343 17.12 14.66 16.94
CA GLN A 343 18.32 13.93 17.32
C GLN A 343 19.50 14.90 17.38
N VAL A 344 20.20 14.91 18.51
CA VAL A 344 21.39 15.74 18.75
C VAL A 344 22.62 14.86 18.66
N TYR A 345 23.57 15.25 17.81
CA TYR A 345 24.92 14.71 17.81
C TYR A 345 25.90 15.77 18.26
N LEU A 346 26.81 15.41 19.16
CA LEU A 346 27.93 16.27 19.54
C LEU A 346 29.25 15.61 19.19
N GLU A 347 30.03 16.34 18.41
CA GLU A 347 31.35 15.93 17.94
C GLU A 347 32.41 16.95 18.35
N LEU A 348 33.59 16.44 18.67
CA LEU A 348 34.78 17.25 18.79
C LEU A 348 35.43 17.34 17.40
N VAL A 349 35.68 18.57 16.93
CA VAL A 349 36.34 18.83 15.65
C VAL A 349 37.53 19.76 15.85
N LYS A 350 38.60 19.51 15.08
CA LYS A 350 39.81 20.34 15.05
C LYS A 350 39.75 21.23 13.82
N ARG A 351 39.84 22.54 14.01
CA ARG A 351 39.92 23.50 12.92
C ARG A 351 41.37 23.58 12.43
N THR A 352 41.63 23.20 11.19
CA THR A 352 42.93 23.36 10.54
C THR A 352 42.87 24.48 9.51
N ALA A 353 43.68 25.52 9.74
CA ALA A 353 43.97 26.54 8.74
C ALA A 353 45.32 26.21 8.09
N MET A 354 45.31 25.93 6.78
CA MET A 354 46.54 25.72 6.03
C MET A 354 47.13 27.08 5.63
N PRO A 355 48.45 27.32 5.81
CA PRO A 355 49.09 28.54 5.31
C PRO A 355 48.84 28.68 3.80
N GLY A 356 48.34 29.84 3.36
CA GLY A 356 48.07 30.12 1.94
C GLY A 356 46.74 29.62 1.39
N ASN A 357 45.89 28.94 2.19
CA ASN A 357 44.56 28.52 1.77
C ASN A 357 43.48 29.17 2.67
N PRO A 358 42.60 30.03 2.13
CA PRO A 358 41.53 30.66 2.90
C PRO A 358 40.43 29.66 3.33
N ARG A 359 40.42 28.43 2.76
CA ARG A 359 39.45 27.39 3.14
C ARG A 359 39.82 26.78 4.49
N VAL A 360 39.06 27.19 5.50
CA VAL A 360 39.03 26.53 6.80
C VAL A 360 38.46 25.11 6.63
N THR A 361 39.20 24.11 7.09
CA THR A 361 38.71 22.73 7.13
C THR A 361 38.54 22.29 8.58
N PHE A 362 37.45 21.57 8.86
CA PHE A 362 37.22 20.93 10.15
C PHE A 362 37.51 19.45 10.00
N ARG A 363 38.50 18.96 10.76
CA ARG A 363 38.79 17.53 10.87
C ARG A 363 38.06 16.97 12.08
N ARG A 364 37.23 15.95 11.88
CA ARG A 364 36.57 15.24 12.96
C ARG A 364 37.61 14.56 13.86
N VAL A 365 37.48 14.78 15.16
CA VAL A 365 38.32 14.14 16.19
C VAL A 365 37.57 12.96 16.80
N GLN A 366 36.36 13.20 17.33
CA GLN A 366 35.58 12.17 18.01
C GLN A 366 34.09 12.54 18.07
N LEU A 367 33.19 11.60 17.74
CA LEU A 367 31.78 11.66 18.15
C LEU A 367 31.66 11.03 19.53
N PHE A 368 30.98 11.69 20.45
CA PHE A 368 30.94 11.26 21.85
C PHE A 368 29.57 11.31 22.49
N HIS A 369 28.60 11.95 21.84
CA HIS A 369 27.24 12.02 22.34
C HIS A 369 26.24 11.99 21.21
N GLU A 370 25.19 11.21 21.42
CA GLU A 370 24.04 11.10 20.53
C GLU A 370 22.79 10.89 21.39
N ARG A 371 21.73 11.66 21.16
CA ARG A 371 20.47 11.51 21.91
C ARG A 371 19.26 11.97 21.12
N ASP A 372 18.17 11.20 21.24
CA ASP A 372 16.85 11.54 20.71
C ASP A 372 15.98 12.27 21.72
N TYR A 373 15.12 13.10 21.18
CA TYR A 373 14.07 13.81 21.88
C TYR A 373 12.79 13.74 21.06
N THR A 374 11.69 13.39 21.72
CA THR A 374 10.35 13.72 21.23
C THR A 374 9.92 14.94 22.02
N MET A 375 9.69 16.05 21.34
CA MET A 375 9.34 17.33 21.97
C MET A 375 7.94 17.74 21.55
N ASP A 376 7.05 17.87 22.53
CA ASP A 376 5.73 18.44 22.34
C ASP A 376 5.80 19.97 22.19
N GLU A 377 4.64 20.60 21.97
CA GLU A 377 4.55 22.04 21.78
C GLU A 377 5.15 22.81 22.96
N ASN A 378 6.06 23.74 22.66
CA ASN A 378 6.75 24.59 23.65
C ASN A 378 7.55 23.84 24.75
N GLU A 379 7.87 22.55 24.53
CA GLU A 379 8.60 21.75 25.51
C GLU A 379 10.07 22.18 25.65
N HIS A 380 10.62 22.05 26.86
CA HIS A 380 12.01 22.32 27.17
C HIS A 380 12.65 21.13 27.88
N VAL A 381 13.75 20.63 27.32
CA VAL A 381 14.45 19.45 27.84
C VAL A 381 15.92 19.76 28.07
N TYR A 382 16.47 19.23 29.16
CA TYR A 382 17.89 19.32 29.50
C TYR A 382 18.57 17.97 29.34
N SER A 383 19.78 17.96 28.78
CA SER A 383 20.55 16.71 28.58
C SER A 383 21.05 16.08 29.89
N GLY A 384 21.17 16.87 30.95
CA GLY A 384 22.02 16.53 32.10
C GLY A 384 23.51 16.64 31.76
N PRO A 385 24.42 16.37 32.72
CA PRO A 385 25.85 16.40 32.47
C PRO A 385 26.27 15.24 31.56
N ILE A 386 26.91 15.57 30.46
CA ILE A 386 27.54 14.67 29.50
C ILE A 386 29.03 14.70 29.80
N LEU A 387 29.55 13.57 30.26
CA LEU A 387 30.97 13.42 30.53
C LEU A 387 31.69 13.17 29.21
N PHE A 388 32.57 14.07 28.81
CA PHE A 388 33.46 13.84 27.69
C PHE A 388 34.82 13.37 28.22
N LEU A 389 35.06 12.06 28.16
CA LEU A 389 36.29 11.42 28.64
C LEU A 389 37.47 11.49 27.62
N GLY A 390 37.30 12.24 26.53
CA GLY A 390 38.27 12.28 25.43
C GLY A 390 39.42 13.26 25.68
N CYS A 391 40.58 12.71 26.03
CA CYS A 391 41.92 13.31 25.96
C CYS A 391 42.25 14.42 26.99
N PRO A 392 43.03 14.10 28.05
CA PRO A 392 43.66 15.09 28.94
C PRO A 392 44.45 16.17 28.18
N GLU A 393 45.04 15.81 27.04
CA GLU A 393 45.76 16.71 26.13
C GLU A 393 44.87 17.82 25.54
N THR A 394 43.56 17.57 25.45
CA THR A 394 42.55 18.49 24.90
C THR A 394 42.11 19.53 25.94
N PHE A 395 42.26 19.23 27.24
CA PHE A 395 41.71 20.03 28.35
C PHE A 395 42.72 20.45 29.44
N GLY A 396 43.98 19.98 29.36
CA GLY A 396 45.09 20.50 30.16
C GLY A 396 45.93 19.41 30.81
N GLY A 397 47.13 19.23 30.28
CA GLY A 397 48.18 18.38 30.85
C GLY A 397 49.55 18.63 30.21
N SER A 398 49.84 19.86 29.78
CA SER A 398 51.19 20.23 29.36
C SER A 398 51.37 21.72 29.58
N SER A 399 52.41 22.03 30.34
CA SER A 399 52.96 23.34 30.67
C SER A 399 52.87 24.35 29.52
N PRO A 400 52.77 25.67 29.80
CA PRO A 400 52.91 26.72 28.80
C PRO A 400 54.38 26.85 28.39
N THR A 401 54.97 25.80 27.83
CA THR A 401 56.34 25.80 27.32
C THR A 401 56.38 25.11 25.97
N ARG A 402 55.78 25.77 24.99
CA ARG A 402 56.35 26.02 23.66
C ARG A 402 55.29 26.79 22.89
N ARG A 403 55.50 28.10 22.76
CA ARG A 403 55.01 28.82 21.58
C ARG A 403 55.45 27.97 20.40
N SER A 404 54.50 27.34 19.68
CA SER A 404 54.88 26.70 18.43
C SER A 404 55.33 27.85 17.52
N GLU A 405 56.59 27.80 17.10
CA GLU A 405 57.21 28.76 16.17
C GLU A 405 56.58 28.72 14.76
N THR A 406 55.39 28.12 14.62
CA THR A 406 54.68 27.95 13.36
C THR A 406 53.35 28.70 13.28
N GLY A 407 52.95 29.44 14.32
CA GLY A 407 51.75 30.29 14.28
C GLY A 407 50.43 29.54 14.00
N ARG A 408 50.42 28.20 14.11
CA ARG A 408 49.25 27.36 13.87
C ARG A 408 48.41 27.25 15.14
N ASP A 409 47.38 28.07 15.21
CA ASP A 409 46.42 28.12 16.31
C ASP A 409 45.40 26.98 16.14
N ASP A 410 45.78 25.76 16.56
CA ASP A 410 44.95 24.56 16.51
C ASP A 410 43.78 24.67 17.52
N ARG A 411 42.68 25.30 17.10
CA ARG A 411 41.49 25.50 17.96
C ARG A 411 40.53 24.32 17.84
N LEU A 412 40.06 23.83 18.99
CA LEU A 412 39.06 22.78 19.13
C LEU A 412 37.65 23.38 19.21
N TRP A 413 36.70 22.70 18.59
CA TRP A 413 35.29 23.13 18.50
C TRP A 413 34.37 21.95 18.82
N PHE A 414 33.23 22.25 19.44
CA PHE A 414 32.10 21.33 19.50
C PHE A 414 31.23 21.55 18.29
N ASN A 415 31.14 20.56 17.41
CA ASN A 415 30.14 20.56 16.35
C ASN A 415 28.86 19.89 16.88
N SER A 416 27.76 20.63 16.87
CA SER A 416 26.43 20.13 17.19
C SER A 416 25.66 19.95 15.89
N THR A 417 25.25 18.73 15.60
CA THR A 417 24.34 18.43 14.48
C THR A 417 22.97 18.15 15.04
N LEU A 418 21.97 18.83 14.48
CA LEU A 418 20.57 18.64 14.81
C LEU A 418 19.86 18.04 13.59
N ASN A 419 19.31 16.84 13.75
CA ASN A 419 18.33 16.28 12.83
C ASN A 419 16.95 16.50 13.42
N PHE A 420 16.01 17.05 12.67
CA PHE A 420 14.62 17.16 13.14
C PHE A 420 13.61 16.74 12.07
N SER A 421 12.47 16.21 12.53
CA SER A 421 11.34 15.79 11.72
C SER A 421 10.02 16.12 12.40
N ASP A 422 9.00 16.45 11.63
CA ASP A 422 7.60 16.54 12.08
C ASP A 422 6.93 15.16 12.26
N GLY A 423 7.67 14.08 11.98
CA GLY A 423 7.17 12.71 12.07
C GLY A 423 6.32 12.27 10.89
N ILE A 424 6.14 13.13 9.88
CA ILE A 424 5.44 12.79 8.65
C ILE A 424 6.32 11.87 7.83
N THR A 425 5.82 10.65 7.61
CA THR A 425 6.43 9.69 6.70
C THR A 425 5.67 9.71 5.39
N THR A 426 6.40 9.88 4.30
CA THR A 426 5.84 9.71 2.96
C THR A 426 6.15 8.31 2.45
N TYR A 427 5.13 7.61 1.99
CA TYR A 427 5.24 6.30 1.37
C TYR A 427 5.12 6.45 -0.14
N GLN A 428 6.11 5.96 -0.86
CA GLN A 428 6.08 5.89 -2.31
C GLN A 428 6.18 4.42 -2.74
N ILE A 429 5.31 4.05 -3.66
CA ILE A 429 5.36 2.77 -4.34
C ILE A 429 6.01 3.02 -5.69
N ARG A 430 7.09 2.30 -5.98
CA ARG A 430 7.75 2.35 -7.29
C ARG A 430 7.56 1.01 -7.97
N SER A 431 7.10 1.06 -9.22
CA SER A 431 7.28 -0.03 -10.16
C SER A 431 8.64 0.17 -10.85
N LEU A 432 9.41 -0.90 -11.04
CA LEU A 432 10.64 -0.85 -11.84
C LEU A 432 10.35 -0.80 -13.35
N ASP A 433 9.11 -1.11 -13.75
CA ASP A 433 8.60 -1.04 -15.12
C ASP A 433 7.38 -0.10 -15.18
N ASP A 434 7.45 0.94 -16.02
CA ASP A 434 6.37 1.92 -16.24
C ASP A 434 5.24 1.38 -17.15
N THR A 435 5.31 0.12 -17.56
CA THR A 435 4.31 -0.47 -18.44
C THR A 435 3.14 -1.02 -17.63
N LEU A 436 1.93 -0.51 -17.87
CA LEU A 436 0.70 -1.01 -17.22
C LEU A 436 0.51 -2.52 -17.46
N PRO A 437 -0.14 -3.26 -16.54
CA PRO A 437 -0.49 -4.65 -16.78
C PRO A 437 -1.37 -4.79 -18.03
N PRO A 438 -1.34 -5.96 -18.70
CA PRO A 438 -2.16 -6.19 -19.88
C PRO A 438 -3.65 -6.02 -19.52
N LEU A 439 -4.38 -5.25 -20.33
CA LEU A 439 -5.84 -5.07 -20.18
C LEU A 439 -6.60 -6.41 -20.06
N SER A 440 -6.07 -7.48 -20.65
CA SER A 440 -6.63 -8.82 -20.55
C SER A 440 -6.71 -9.33 -19.11
N GLU A 441 -5.69 -9.13 -18.28
CA GLU A 441 -5.67 -9.67 -16.91
C GLU A 441 -6.78 -9.03 -16.05
N SER A 442 -6.93 -7.70 -16.14
CA SER A 442 -7.95 -7.00 -15.35
C SER A 442 -9.38 -7.33 -15.81
N LEU A 443 -9.55 -7.64 -17.09
CA LEU A 443 -10.81 -8.10 -17.66
C LEU A 443 -11.14 -9.55 -17.28
N HIS A 444 -10.15 -10.43 -17.13
CA HIS A 444 -10.37 -11.79 -16.62
C HIS A 444 -10.81 -11.75 -15.16
N VAL A 445 -10.19 -10.91 -14.32
CA VAL A 445 -10.62 -10.71 -12.93
C VAL A 445 -12.07 -10.22 -12.86
N LEU A 446 -12.46 -9.28 -13.73
CA LEU A 446 -13.85 -8.84 -13.84
C LEU A 446 -14.77 -10.04 -14.12
N SER A 447 -14.48 -10.85 -15.14
CA SER A 447 -15.34 -11.97 -15.50
C SER A 447 -15.42 -13.03 -14.39
N GLY A 448 -14.29 -13.35 -13.75
CA GLY A 448 -14.24 -14.26 -12.59
C GLY A 448 -15.13 -13.79 -11.44
N HIS A 449 -15.08 -12.50 -11.09
CA HIS A 449 -15.96 -11.93 -10.07
C HIS A 449 -17.44 -11.95 -10.50
N MET A 450 -17.75 -11.67 -11.77
CA MET A 450 -19.13 -11.76 -12.24
C MET A 450 -19.66 -13.20 -12.25
N HIS A 451 -18.78 -14.18 -12.48
CA HIS A 451 -19.12 -15.60 -12.35
C HIS A 451 -19.46 -15.96 -10.90
N GLU A 452 -18.66 -15.51 -9.93
CA GLU A 452 -18.95 -15.73 -8.51
C GLU A 452 -20.25 -15.04 -8.09
N LEU A 453 -20.52 -13.81 -8.56
CA LEU A 453 -21.79 -13.14 -8.31
C LEU A 453 -22.99 -13.95 -8.85
N ARG A 454 -22.86 -14.49 -10.07
CA ARG A 454 -23.87 -15.34 -10.71
C ARG A 454 -24.14 -16.62 -9.91
N LYS A 455 -23.08 -17.23 -9.38
CA LYS A 455 -23.12 -18.48 -8.63
C LYS A 455 -23.70 -18.30 -7.23
N LEU A 456 -23.30 -17.24 -6.52
CA LEU A 456 -23.71 -16.96 -5.16
C LEU A 456 -25.11 -16.30 -5.07
N LYS A 457 -25.54 -15.61 -6.14
CA LYS A 457 -26.85 -14.93 -6.25
C LYS A 457 -27.11 -13.92 -5.12
N ILE A 458 -26.05 -13.35 -4.56
CA ILE A 458 -26.11 -12.43 -3.43
C ILE A 458 -26.76 -11.12 -3.87
N GLY A 459 -27.84 -10.70 -3.20
CA GLY A 459 -28.51 -9.42 -3.49
C GLY A 459 -29.35 -9.44 -4.78
N ALA A 460 -29.68 -10.62 -5.32
CA ALA A 460 -30.55 -10.75 -6.49
C ALA A 460 -31.98 -10.26 -6.18
N ASP A 461 -32.52 -9.42 -7.06
CA ASP A 461 -33.78 -8.68 -6.89
C ASP A 461 -34.86 -9.06 -7.92
N LEU A 462 -34.55 -10.02 -8.81
CA LEU A 462 -35.44 -10.54 -9.84
C LEU A 462 -35.42 -12.08 -9.88
N GLN A 463 -36.59 -12.70 -9.76
CA GLN A 463 -36.76 -14.14 -9.99
C GLN A 463 -37.20 -14.40 -11.44
N VAL A 464 -36.49 -15.28 -12.13
CA VAL A 464 -36.83 -15.76 -13.46
C VAL A 464 -37.39 -17.18 -13.37
N LEU A 465 -38.59 -17.37 -13.90
CA LEU A 465 -39.24 -18.68 -14.02
C LEU A 465 -39.13 -19.17 -15.47
N SER A 466 -38.63 -20.39 -15.64
CA SER A 466 -38.61 -21.11 -16.91
C SER A 466 -39.78 -22.10 -16.99
N PRO A 467 -40.39 -22.30 -18.19
CA PRO A 467 -41.51 -23.20 -18.38
C PRO A 467 -41.15 -24.64 -18.02
N SER A 468 -42.06 -25.33 -17.35
CA SER A 468 -41.94 -26.76 -17.06
C SER A 468 -42.00 -27.58 -18.36
N ILE A 469 -41.01 -28.44 -18.59
CA ILE A 469 -41.09 -29.50 -19.61
C ILE A 469 -41.32 -30.84 -18.91
N ASN A 470 -42.27 -31.63 -19.40
CA ASN A 470 -42.50 -33.03 -18.99
C ASN A 470 -42.72 -33.25 -17.48
N ARG A 471 -43.64 -32.48 -16.86
CA ARG A 471 -44.02 -32.61 -15.43
C ARG A 471 -42.89 -32.36 -14.41
N LEU A 472 -41.75 -31.84 -14.84
CA LEU A 472 -40.72 -31.33 -13.93
C LEU A 472 -41.18 -29.99 -13.32
N PRO A 473 -40.77 -29.66 -12.09
CA PRO A 473 -41.06 -28.37 -11.49
C PRO A 473 -40.49 -27.22 -12.34
N GLU A 474 -41.18 -26.07 -12.35
CA GLU A 474 -40.68 -24.83 -12.99
C GLU A 474 -39.26 -24.53 -12.49
N HIS A 475 -38.31 -24.37 -13.42
CA HIS A 475 -36.95 -24.00 -13.05
C HIS A 475 -36.93 -22.52 -12.65
N ARG A 476 -36.38 -22.24 -11.46
CA ARG A 476 -36.31 -20.89 -10.89
C ARG A 476 -34.86 -20.44 -10.80
N ASP A 477 -34.61 -19.24 -11.30
CA ASP A 477 -33.32 -18.59 -11.16
C ASP A 477 -33.45 -17.19 -10.59
N CYS A 478 -32.40 -16.67 -9.96
CA CYS A 478 -32.37 -15.32 -9.38
C CYS A 478 -31.27 -14.51 -10.07
N VAL A 479 -31.61 -13.29 -10.47
CA VAL A 479 -30.72 -12.37 -11.21
C VAL A 479 -30.86 -10.94 -10.69
N HIS A 480 -29.92 -10.08 -11.08
CA HIS A 480 -29.91 -8.66 -10.73
C HIS A 480 -30.49 -7.82 -11.88
N LYS A 481 -31.55 -7.03 -11.63
CA LYS A 481 -32.19 -6.16 -12.64
C LYS A 481 -31.19 -5.21 -13.26
N GLY A 482 -30.34 -4.59 -12.43
CA GLY A 482 -29.29 -3.68 -12.89
C GLY A 482 -28.41 -4.33 -13.96
N ILE A 483 -27.87 -5.54 -13.68
CA ILE A 483 -27.01 -6.26 -14.63
C ILE A 483 -27.78 -6.60 -15.92
N LEU A 484 -29.02 -7.10 -15.78
CA LEU A 484 -29.83 -7.45 -16.94
C LEU A 484 -30.11 -6.24 -17.84
N VAL A 485 -30.43 -5.08 -17.27
CA VAL A 485 -30.69 -3.84 -18.02
C VAL A 485 -29.41 -3.25 -18.61
N ALA A 486 -28.29 -3.31 -17.88
CA ALA A 486 -27.00 -2.87 -18.41
C ALA A 486 -26.60 -3.64 -19.68
N ARG A 487 -26.98 -4.92 -19.74
CA ARG A 487 -26.65 -5.86 -20.81
C ARG A 487 -27.73 -5.92 -21.90
N VAL A 488 -28.98 -5.64 -21.54
CA VAL A 488 -30.14 -5.59 -22.44
C VAL A 488 -30.97 -4.33 -22.15
N PRO A 489 -30.52 -3.13 -22.60
CA PRO A 489 -31.14 -1.85 -22.23
C PRO A 489 -32.62 -1.71 -22.61
N ARG A 490 -33.09 -2.46 -23.61
CA ARG A 490 -34.50 -2.49 -24.04
C ARG A 490 -35.47 -2.91 -22.93
N TRP A 491 -34.96 -3.56 -21.88
CA TRP A 491 -35.75 -4.02 -20.74
C TRP A 491 -35.97 -2.96 -19.66
N GLN A 492 -35.24 -1.84 -19.73
CA GLN A 492 -35.39 -0.76 -18.75
C GLN A 492 -36.86 -0.33 -18.56
N PRO A 493 -37.65 -0.06 -19.62
CA PRO A 493 -39.04 0.38 -19.43
C PRO A 493 -39.94 -0.72 -18.83
N THR A 494 -39.55 -1.99 -18.96
CA THR A 494 -40.33 -3.10 -18.41
C THR A 494 -40.26 -3.12 -16.89
N PHE A 495 -39.08 -2.84 -16.33
CA PHE A 495 -38.87 -2.80 -14.88
C PHE A 495 -39.29 -1.46 -14.24
N GLU A 496 -39.15 -0.34 -14.96
CA GLU A 496 -39.62 0.96 -14.46
C GLU A 496 -41.14 1.01 -14.26
N ASN A 497 -41.88 0.24 -15.06
CA ASN A 497 -43.34 0.17 -15.01
C ASN A 497 -43.88 -0.98 -14.14
N ALA A 498 -43.01 -1.78 -13.52
CA ALA A 498 -43.41 -2.90 -12.66
C ALA A 498 -43.74 -2.43 -11.23
N PRO A 499 -44.75 -3.01 -10.57
CA PRO A 499 -45.06 -2.70 -9.17
C PRO A 499 -43.93 -3.16 -8.24
N ARG A 500 -43.55 -2.29 -7.28
CA ARG A 500 -42.41 -2.45 -6.36
C ARG A 500 -42.65 -3.46 -5.22
N GLU A 501 -43.09 -4.67 -5.52
CA GLU A 501 -43.17 -5.74 -4.52
C GLU A 501 -41.82 -6.50 -4.37
N ILE A 502 -41.65 -7.15 -3.23
CA ILE A 502 -40.39 -7.81 -2.80
C ILE A 502 -40.18 -9.06 -3.69
N VAL A 503 -39.17 -8.96 -4.55
CA VAL A 503 -38.80 -9.90 -5.63
C VAL A 503 -39.83 -9.93 -6.77
N GLU A 504 -39.58 -9.10 -7.79
CA GLU A 504 -40.31 -9.19 -9.05
C GLU A 504 -40.05 -10.57 -9.68
N THR A 505 -41.11 -11.18 -10.20
CA THR A 505 -41.03 -12.49 -10.86
C THR A 505 -41.35 -12.33 -12.34
N VAL A 506 -40.48 -12.82 -13.22
CA VAL A 506 -40.65 -12.77 -14.68
C VAL A 506 -40.63 -14.17 -15.25
N ARG A 507 -41.51 -14.45 -16.21
CA ARG A 507 -41.53 -15.72 -16.94
C ARG A 507 -40.76 -15.63 -18.25
N CYS A 508 -39.86 -16.57 -18.44
CA CYS A 508 -39.09 -16.78 -19.66
C CYS A 508 -39.79 -17.78 -20.58
N THR A 509 -39.44 -17.81 -21.88
CA THR A 509 -39.77 -18.94 -22.77
C THR A 509 -38.64 -19.96 -22.92
N LEU A 510 -37.42 -19.62 -22.48
CA LEU A 510 -36.27 -20.52 -22.51
C LEU A 510 -36.43 -21.63 -21.47
N VAL A 511 -36.09 -22.85 -21.87
CA VAL A 511 -36.02 -24.02 -21.00
C VAL A 511 -34.87 -23.88 -20.00
N GLY A 512 -34.95 -24.54 -18.84
CA GLY A 512 -34.03 -24.32 -17.71
C GLY A 512 -32.54 -24.40 -18.08
N GLU A 513 -32.14 -25.38 -18.88
CA GLU A 513 -30.74 -25.51 -19.35
C GLU A 513 -30.32 -24.33 -20.24
N ALA A 514 -31.15 -23.97 -21.22
CA ALA A 514 -30.88 -22.83 -22.11
C ALA A 514 -30.87 -21.50 -21.35
N LEU A 515 -31.76 -21.34 -20.37
CA LEU A 515 -31.80 -20.18 -19.48
C LEU A 515 -30.50 -20.04 -18.71
N SER A 516 -29.99 -21.13 -18.11
CA SER A 516 -28.73 -21.07 -17.36
C SER A 516 -27.58 -20.58 -18.24
N TYR A 517 -27.45 -21.09 -19.47
CA TYR A 517 -26.40 -20.65 -20.39
C TYR A 517 -26.52 -19.18 -20.80
N VAL A 518 -27.73 -18.70 -21.05
CA VAL A 518 -27.98 -17.29 -21.38
C VAL A 518 -27.64 -16.39 -20.20
N LEU A 519 -28.01 -16.79 -18.98
CA LEU A 519 -27.67 -16.04 -17.77
C LEU A 519 -26.17 -16.03 -17.51
N ASP A 520 -25.48 -17.16 -17.70
CA ASP A 520 -24.03 -17.22 -17.55
C ASP A 520 -23.33 -16.31 -18.57
N TYR A 521 -23.83 -16.26 -19.81
CA TYR A 521 -23.35 -15.33 -20.83
C TYR A 521 -23.62 -13.85 -20.46
N ILE A 522 -24.79 -13.54 -19.89
CA ILE A 522 -25.12 -12.18 -19.43
C ILE A 522 -24.13 -11.71 -18.36
N TYR A 523 -23.70 -12.58 -17.44
CA TYR A 523 -22.78 -12.20 -16.37
C TYR A 523 -21.31 -12.22 -16.79
N THR A 524 -20.90 -13.19 -17.60
CA THR A 524 -19.47 -13.51 -17.77
C THR A 524 -18.94 -13.34 -19.20
N GLU A 525 -19.82 -13.17 -20.20
CA GLU A 525 -19.47 -13.23 -21.64
C GLU A 525 -18.74 -14.53 -22.05
N CYS A 526 -18.80 -15.58 -21.22
CA CYS A 526 -18.12 -16.83 -21.51
C CYS A 526 -18.94 -17.72 -22.46
N LYS A 527 -18.30 -18.19 -23.55
CA LYS A 527 -18.88 -19.22 -24.42
C LYS A 527 -18.76 -20.61 -23.77
N ILE A 528 -19.66 -20.95 -22.85
CA ILE A 528 -19.74 -22.35 -22.37
C ILE A 528 -20.39 -23.28 -23.41
N ALA A 529 -21.15 -22.77 -24.38
CA ALA A 529 -22.07 -23.59 -25.17
C ALA A 529 -21.74 -23.73 -26.68
N ALA A 530 -20.52 -24.13 -27.03
CA ALA A 530 -20.25 -24.67 -28.38
C ALA A 530 -19.55 -26.04 -28.38
N ALA A 531 -18.88 -26.43 -27.28
CA ALA A 531 -18.07 -27.65 -27.24
C ALA A 531 -18.79 -28.89 -26.66
N LEU A 532 -19.93 -28.73 -25.96
CA LEU A 532 -20.61 -29.82 -25.26
C LEU A 532 -21.76 -30.50 -26.03
N TRP A 533 -22.05 -30.08 -27.27
CA TRP A 533 -23.02 -30.77 -28.13
C TRP A 533 -22.34 -31.91 -28.92
N ARG A 534 -22.23 -33.10 -28.31
CA ARG A 534 -21.94 -34.38 -29.00
C ARG A 534 -23.10 -35.39 -28.83
N GLY A 535 -24.32 -34.96 -29.13
CA GLY A 535 -25.50 -35.82 -29.21
C GLY A 535 -26.28 -35.56 -30.51
N PRO A 536 -27.03 -36.53 -31.04
CA PRO A 536 -27.77 -36.35 -32.29
C PRO A 536 -28.85 -35.28 -32.08
N ALA A 537 -28.76 -34.21 -32.86
CA ALA A 537 -29.70 -33.11 -32.82
C ALA A 537 -31.14 -33.60 -33.08
N PRO A 538 -32.16 -33.10 -32.34
CA PRO A 538 -33.53 -33.23 -32.81
C PRO A 538 -33.65 -32.50 -34.15
N ARG A 539 -34.37 -33.12 -35.09
CA ARG A 539 -34.47 -32.81 -36.53
C ARG A 539 -35.01 -31.39 -36.84
N LEU A 540 -34.24 -30.34 -36.53
CA LEU A 540 -34.55 -28.96 -36.91
C LEU A 540 -33.47 -28.28 -37.75
N PHE A 541 -32.35 -28.94 -38.04
CA PHE A 541 -31.28 -28.36 -38.84
C PHE A 541 -30.74 -29.34 -39.89
N GLN A 542 -31.30 -29.28 -41.10
CA GLN A 542 -30.66 -29.79 -42.32
C GLN A 542 -30.59 -28.64 -43.35
N ALA A 543 -29.39 -28.07 -43.51
CA ALA A 543 -28.83 -27.61 -44.79
C ALA A 543 -27.38 -27.14 -44.57
N GLN A 544 -26.45 -27.72 -45.33
CA GLN A 544 -25.02 -27.44 -45.38
C GLN A 544 -24.70 -26.13 -46.18
N PRO A 545 -23.43 -25.80 -46.49
CA PRO A 545 -22.33 -25.43 -45.61
C PRO A 545 -21.64 -24.12 -46.10
N ARG A 546 -21.37 -23.15 -45.21
CA ARG A 546 -20.24 -22.23 -45.39
C ARG A 546 -19.92 -21.54 -44.06
N VAL A 547 -18.67 -21.71 -43.67
CA VAL A 547 -18.07 -21.31 -42.40
C VAL A 547 -17.98 -19.79 -42.32
N GLN A 548 -18.89 -19.20 -41.58
CA GLN A 548 -18.67 -18.02 -40.74
C GLN A 548 -19.46 -18.29 -39.45
N MET A 549 -18.77 -18.54 -38.34
CA MET A 549 -19.37 -18.42 -37.00
C MET A 549 -19.59 -16.92 -36.69
N GLY A 550 -20.37 -16.26 -37.55
CA GLY A 550 -21.18 -15.15 -37.12
C GLY A 550 -22.28 -15.76 -36.28
N LEU A 551 -22.24 -15.53 -34.97
CA LEU A 551 -23.48 -15.46 -34.21
C LEU A 551 -24.30 -14.37 -34.88
N TYR A 552 -25.08 -14.74 -35.90
CA TYR A 552 -26.22 -13.98 -36.35
C TYR A 552 -27.24 -14.06 -35.21
N ILE A 553 -27.01 -13.25 -34.19
CA ILE A 553 -28.04 -12.61 -33.38
C ILE A 553 -28.74 -11.63 -34.34
N ASN A 554 -29.37 -12.16 -35.39
CA ASN A 554 -30.21 -11.38 -36.27
C ASN A 554 -31.49 -11.17 -35.48
N ASN A 555 -31.59 -9.99 -34.88
CA ASN A 555 -32.65 -9.54 -34.00
C ASN A 555 -32.77 -10.35 -32.69
N MET A 556 -32.29 -9.77 -31.58
CA MET A 556 -32.90 -10.02 -30.26
C MET A 556 -34.35 -9.45 -30.26
N THR A 557 -35.22 -9.95 -31.11
CA THR A 557 -36.67 -9.66 -31.12
C THR A 557 -37.50 -10.83 -30.61
N ASP A 558 -36.94 -12.06 -30.54
CA ASP A 558 -37.77 -13.24 -30.27
C ASP A 558 -37.17 -14.19 -29.22
N ILE A 559 -36.67 -13.64 -28.10
CA ILE A 559 -36.85 -14.36 -26.84
C ILE A 559 -38.09 -13.74 -26.22
N TRP A 560 -39.21 -14.45 -26.27
CA TRP A 560 -40.45 -13.99 -25.67
C TRP A 560 -40.29 -14.12 -24.16
N TRP A 561 -40.30 -13.01 -23.43
CA TRP A 561 -40.38 -13.01 -21.97
C TRP A 561 -41.70 -12.36 -21.62
N HIS A 562 -42.58 -13.10 -20.96
CA HIS A 562 -43.86 -12.58 -20.52
C HIS A 562 -43.73 -12.20 -19.06
N VAL A 563 -43.79 -10.90 -18.75
CA VAL A 563 -43.94 -10.44 -17.37
C VAL A 563 -45.40 -10.65 -16.97
N TYR A 564 -45.65 -11.60 -16.08
CA TYR A 564 -46.95 -11.78 -15.46
C TYR A 564 -46.92 -11.07 -14.10
N VAL A 565 -47.55 -9.90 -14.04
CA VAL A 565 -47.86 -9.25 -12.76
C VAL A 565 -49.16 -9.88 -12.23
N PRO A 566 -49.18 -10.50 -11.04
CA PRO A 566 -50.42 -10.97 -10.46
C PRO A 566 -51.33 -9.76 -10.20
N LYS A 567 -52.46 -9.66 -10.91
CA LYS A 567 -53.56 -8.78 -10.46
C LYS A 567 -54.14 -9.41 -9.20
N ASN A 568 -53.75 -8.91 -8.04
CA ASN A 568 -54.49 -9.18 -6.82
C ASN A 568 -55.87 -8.53 -6.92
N ASN A 569 -56.88 -9.32 -6.59
CA ASN A 569 -58.30 -9.01 -6.59
C ASN A 569 -58.64 -7.61 -6.05
N CYS A 570 -59.34 -6.82 -6.87
CA CYS A 570 -60.34 -5.87 -6.40
C CYS A 570 -61.48 -5.85 -7.43
N ASN A 571 -62.64 -6.36 -7.01
CA ASN A 571 -63.93 -6.16 -7.67
C ASN A 571 -64.27 -4.68 -7.70
N VAL A 572 -64.59 -4.13 -8.88
CA VAL A 572 -65.90 -3.56 -9.25
C VAL A 572 -66.09 -3.81 -10.75
#